data_AF-A0A4S0UHL4-F1
#
_entry.id   AF-A0A4S0UHL4-F1
#
_cell.length_a   1.000
_cell.length_b   1.000
_cell.length_c   1.000
_cell.angle_alpha   90.00
_cell.angle_beta   90.00
_cell.angle_gamma   90.00
#
_symmetry.space_group_name_H-M   'P 1'
#
loop_
_entity.id
_entity.type
_entity.pdbx_description
1 polymer ?
#
loop_
_entity_poly.entity_id
_entity_poly.type
_entity_poly.pdbx_seq_one_letter_code
_entity_poly.pdbx_strand_id
1 'polypeptide(L)'
;ANWEKAIRPNTKLFFLESPTNPTLEVVDIAAVAALANSIGARVIVDNVFATPLQQKPLQLGAHVVVYSATKHIDGQGRCLGGVILSDKKWIDENL
;
A
#
# COMPACT_ATOMS: atom_id res chain seq x y z
N ALA A 1 2.23 9.92 -13.46
CA ALA A 1 3.30 9.08 -12.88
C ALA A 1 3.79 8.07 -13.91
N ASN A 2 5.10 7.80 -13.96
CA ASN A 2 5.78 6.96 -14.96
C ASN A 2 5.63 5.44 -14.74
N TRP A 3 4.58 4.98 -14.07
CA TRP A 3 4.41 3.56 -13.70
C TRP A 3 4.52 2.64 -14.91
N GLU A 4 3.77 2.91 -15.96
CA GLU A 4 3.75 2.10 -17.18
C GLU A 4 5.14 2.00 -17.84
N LYS A 5 5.87 3.12 -17.90
CA LYS A 5 7.22 3.17 -18.48
C LYS A 5 8.25 2.39 -17.68
N ALA A 6 8.02 2.18 -16.39
CA ALA A 6 8.91 1.46 -15.50
C ALA A 6 8.66 -0.06 -15.50
N ILE A 7 7.55 -0.52 -16.12
CA ILE A 7 7.20 -1.95 -16.18
C ILE A 7 8.25 -2.71 -16.98
N ARG A 8 8.67 -3.84 -16.39
CA ARG A 8 9.53 -4.87 -17.00
C ARG A 8 8.79 -6.20 -17.06
N PRO A 9 9.18 -7.16 -17.93
CA PRO A 9 8.54 -8.48 -18.03
C PRO A 9 8.48 -9.27 -16.72
N ASN A 10 9.42 -9.01 -15.80
CA ASN A 10 9.48 -9.67 -14.49
C ASN A 10 8.84 -8.87 -13.35
N THR A 11 8.12 -7.79 -13.63
CA THR A 11 7.49 -6.96 -12.59
C THR A 11 6.35 -7.73 -11.93
N LYS A 12 6.44 -7.91 -10.61
CA LYS A 12 5.43 -8.63 -9.82
C LYS A 12 4.66 -7.75 -8.85
N LEU A 13 5.16 -6.56 -8.57
CA LEU A 13 4.64 -5.73 -7.50
C LEU A 13 4.88 -4.25 -7.75
N PHE A 14 3.88 -3.42 -7.44
CA PHE A 14 4.00 -1.99 -7.27
C PHE A 14 3.94 -1.68 -5.77
N PHE A 15 4.84 -0.82 -5.31
CA PHE A 15 4.91 -0.37 -3.92
C PHE A 15 4.85 1.14 -3.89
N LEU A 16 3.94 1.71 -3.11
CA LEU A 16 3.79 3.15 -2.97
C LEU A 16 3.40 3.54 -1.54
N GLU A 17 3.66 4.79 -1.21
CA GLU A 17 3.17 5.49 -0.03
C GLU A 17 2.26 6.61 -0.51
N SER A 18 1.12 6.85 0.16
CA SER A 18 0.30 8.01 -0.13
C SER A 18 -0.53 8.46 1.08
N PRO A 19 -0.38 9.72 1.54
CA PRO A 19 0.58 10.75 1.09
C PRO A 19 2.05 10.34 1.28
N THR A 20 2.96 10.81 0.41
CA THR A 20 4.40 10.52 0.51
C THR A 20 5.14 11.47 1.44
N ASN A 21 6.16 10.99 2.15
CA ASN A 21 7.10 11.87 2.84
C ASN A 21 8.22 12.36 1.90
N PRO A 22 8.69 13.63 1.97
CA PRO A 22 8.25 14.74 2.82
C PRO A 22 7.26 15.71 2.17
N THR A 23 7.02 15.58 0.87
CA THR A 23 6.26 16.56 0.08
C THR A 23 4.74 16.34 0.11
N LEU A 24 4.28 15.27 0.76
CA LEU A 24 2.88 14.88 0.90
C LEU A 24 2.18 14.67 -0.45
N GLU A 25 2.91 14.13 -1.43
CA GLU A 25 2.32 13.85 -2.74
C GLU A 25 1.28 12.73 -2.62
N VAL A 26 0.14 12.95 -3.29
CA VAL A 26 -0.94 11.98 -3.34
C VAL A 26 -0.85 11.20 -4.63
N VAL A 27 -1.00 9.88 -4.53
CA VAL A 27 -1.00 8.96 -5.67
C VAL A 27 -2.41 8.42 -5.84
N ASP A 28 -2.88 8.40 -7.09
CA ASP A 28 -4.15 7.75 -7.42
C ASP A 28 -4.01 6.22 -7.31
N ILE A 29 -4.36 5.69 -6.13
CA ILE A 29 -4.25 4.26 -5.82
C ILE A 29 -5.09 3.42 -6.78
N ALA A 30 -6.27 3.90 -7.17
CA ALA A 30 -7.16 3.16 -8.06
C ALA A 30 -6.58 3.03 -9.47
N ALA A 31 -6.02 4.12 -10.00
CA ALA A 31 -5.32 4.08 -11.29
C ALA A 31 -4.09 3.15 -11.26
N VAL A 32 -3.30 3.20 -10.19
CA VAL A 32 -2.13 2.33 -10.02
C VAL A 32 -2.54 0.86 -9.88
N ALA A 33 -3.61 0.57 -9.13
CA ALA A 33 -4.17 -0.76 -8.99
C ALA A 33 -4.67 -1.33 -10.32
N ALA A 34 -5.40 -0.54 -11.11
CA ALA A 34 -5.86 -0.95 -12.42
C ALA A 34 -4.69 -1.32 -13.36
N LEU A 35 -3.61 -0.52 -13.35
CA LEU A 35 -2.41 -0.81 -14.15
C LEU A 35 -1.65 -2.05 -13.64
N ALA A 36 -1.53 -2.25 -12.33
CA ALA A 36 -0.90 -3.45 -11.80
C ALA A 36 -1.66 -4.71 -12.20
N ASN A 37 -2.99 -4.67 -12.12
CA ASN A 37 -3.88 -5.76 -12.49
C ASN A 37 -3.75 -6.14 -13.97
N SER A 38 -3.56 -5.16 -14.88
CA SER A 38 -3.43 -5.43 -16.31
C SER A 38 -2.18 -6.26 -16.67
N ILE A 39 -1.16 -6.27 -15.81
CA ILE A 39 0.06 -7.05 -15.96
C ILE A 39 0.17 -8.23 -14.97
N GLY A 40 -0.89 -8.49 -14.19
CA GLY A 40 -0.88 -9.53 -13.15
C GLY A 40 0.07 -9.25 -11.98
N ALA A 41 0.40 -7.98 -11.73
CA ALA A 41 1.17 -7.54 -10.57
C ALA A 41 0.25 -7.19 -9.39
N ARG A 42 0.80 -7.19 -8.18
CA ARG A 42 0.10 -6.75 -6.97
C ARG A 42 0.47 -5.32 -6.59
N VAL A 43 -0.37 -4.68 -5.78
CA VAL A 43 -0.12 -3.34 -5.23
C VAL A 43 -0.05 -3.40 -3.71
N ILE A 44 1.05 -2.89 -3.16
CA ILE A 44 1.23 -2.65 -1.73
C ILE A 44 1.18 -1.14 -1.48
N VAL A 45 0.32 -0.72 -0.55
CA VAL A 45 0.24 0.67 -0.10
C VAL A 45 0.72 0.78 1.34
N ASP A 46 1.75 1.60 1.57
CA ASP A 46 2.03 2.15 2.89
C ASP A 46 1.04 3.29 3.16
N ASN A 47 0.19 3.09 4.17
CA ASN A 47 -0.91 3.98 4.50
C ASN A 47 -0.71 4.71 5.83
N VAL A 48 0.54 4.82 6.31
CA VAL A 48 0.87 5.37 7.63
C VAL A 48 0.44 6.83 7.80
N PHE A 49 0.61 7.67 6.77
CA PHE A 49 0.25 9.10 6.84
C PHE A 49 -1.25 9.32 6.81
N ALA A 50 -1.97 8.66 5.90
CA ALA A 50 -3.42 8.84 5.81
C ALA A 50 -4.18 8.17 6.96
N THR A 51 -3.59 7.14 7.59
CA THR A 51 -4.22 6.31 8.63
C THR A 51 -5.41 5.48 8.09
N PRO A 52 -5.81 4.38 8.76
CA PRO A 52 -6.99 3.61 8.35
C PRO A 52 -8.32 4.39 8.48
N LEU A 53 -8.30 5.54 9.17
CA LEU A 53 -9.49 6.37 9.36
C LEU A 53 -9.82 7.20 8.12
N GLN A 54 -8.81 7.76 7.44
CA GLN A 54 -9.03 8.68 6.31
C GLN A 54 -8.88 8.01 4.94
N GLN A 55 -8.12 6.92 4.84
CA GLN A 55 -7.89 6.23 3.57
C GLN A 55 -7.99 4.72 3.77
N LYS A 56 -8.73 4.05 2.87
CA LYS A 56 -8.94 2.61 2.86
C LYS A 56 -8.40 2.00 1.56
N PRO A 57 -7.08 1.80 1.41
CA PRO A 57 -6.50 1.42 0.12
C PRO A 57 -7.03 0.10 -0.44
N LEU A 58 -7.41 -0.86 0.40
CA LEU A 58 -8.04 -2.11 -0.05
C LEU A 58 -9.35 -1.85 -0.82
N GLN A 59 -10.12 -0.82 -0.44
CA GLN A 59 -11.33 -0.42 -1.15
C GLN A 59 -11.02 0.32 -2.47
N LEU A 60 -9.79 0.82 -2.60
CA LEU A 60 -9.28 1.49 -3.81
C LEU A 60 -8.55 0.52 -4.75
N GLY A 61 -8.53 -0.78 -4.46
CA GLY A 61 -7.91 -1.81 -5.30
C GLY A 61 -6.48 -2.20 -4.92
N ALA A 62 -5.94 -1.69 -3.82
CA ALA A 62 -4.69 -2.23 -3.27
C ALA A 62 -4.88 -3.69 -2.85
N HIS A 63 -3.83 -4.50 -3.00
CA HIS A 63 -3.85 -5.92 -2.62
C HIS A 63 -3.34 -6.14 -1.20
N VAL A 64 -2.39 -5.30 -0.78
CA VAL A 64 -1.79 -5.33 0.55
C VAL A 64 -1.71 -3.91 1.07
N VAL A 65 -1.99 -3.73 2.36
CA VAL A 65 -1.74 -2.47 3.08
C VAL A 65 -0.80 -2.74 4.22
N VAL A 66 0.22 -1.90 4.33
CA VAL A 66 1.19 -1.94 5.43
C VAL A 66 1.04 -0.71 6.32
N TYR A 67 1.21 -0.92 7.62
CA TYR A 67 1.27 0.14 8.61
C TYR A 67 2.47 -0.03 9.51
N SER A 68 3.24 1.03 9.71
CA SER A 68 4.03 1.21 10.91
C SER A 68 3.10 1.57 12.07
N ALA A 69 2.84 0.59 12.95
CA ALA A 69 2.01 0.81 14.12
C ALA A 69 2.69 1.73 15.15
N THR A 70 4.01 1.89 15.07
CA THR A 70 4.79 2.84 15.87
C THR A 70 4.29 4.29 15.80
N LYS A 71 3.63 4.68 14.70
CA LYS A 71 3.26 6.07 14.43
C LYS A 71 1.90 6.41 15.01
N HIS A 72 0.91 6.67 14.16
CA HIS A 72 -0.43 7.10 14.59
C HIS A 72 -1.21 6.02 15.36
N ILE A 73 -0.88 4.73 15.19
CA ILE A 73 -1.58 3.64 15.88
C ILE A 73 -1.15 3.55 17.36
N ASP A 74 0.14 3.56 17.64
CA ASP A 74 0.66 3.69 19.01
C ASP A 74 0.37 5.08 19.58
N GLY A 75 0.63 6.13 18.78
CA GLY A 75 0.29 7.52 19.06
C GLY A 75 1.10 8.20 20.17
N GLN A 76 1.89 7.45 20.94
CA GLN A 76 2.63 7.96 22.11
C GLN A 76 4.15 7.76 21.99
N GLY A 77 4.64 7.11 20.93
CA GLY A 77 6.04 6.76 20.75
C GLY A 77 6.54 5.70 21.73
N ARG A 78 5.67 4.81 22.22
CA ARG A 78 6.00 3.85 23.31
C ARG A 78 6.38 2.48 22.80
N CYS A 79 5.75 2.03 21.73
CA CYS A 79 5.95 0.70 21.16
C CYS A 79 6.39 0.77 19.69
N LEU A 80 7.16 -0.23 19.28
CA LEU A 80 7.39 -0.52 17.87
C LEU A 80 6.47 -1.63 17.42
N GLY A 81 5.89 -1.50 16.24
CA GLY A 81 5.03 -2.52 15.68
C GLY A 81 4.74 -2.32 14.20
N GLY A 82 4.27 -3.38 13.56
CA GLY A 82 3.85 -3.39 12.17
C GLY A 82 2.57 -4.18 11.98
N VAL A 83 1.76 -3.78 11.01
CA VAL A 83 0.55 -4.51 10.61
C VAL A 83 0.55 -4.65 9.09
N ILE A 84 0.22 -5.85 8.62
CA ILE A 84 0.00 -6.15 7.20
C ILE A 84 -1.44 -6.62 7.05
N LEU A 85 -2.19 -5.97 6.18
CA LEU A 85 -3.55 -6.35 5.82
C LEU A 85 -3.57 -6.82 4.37
N SER A 86 -4.26 -7.93 4.10
CA SER A 86 -4.54 -8.43 2.75
C SER A 86 -5.83 -9.25 2.78
N ASP A 87 -6.22 -9.84 1.65
CA ASP A 87 -7.36 -10.74 1.60
C ASP A 87 -7.07 -12.03 2.39
N LYS A 88 -8.13 -12.63 2.95
CA LYS A 88 -8.02 -13.80 3.83
C LYS A 88 -7.30 -14.97 3.14
N LYS A 89 -7.62 -15.23 1.88
CA LYS A 89 -7.04 -16.35 1.14
C LYS A 89 -5.52 -16.16 1.02
N TRP A 90 -5.07 -14.97 0.64
CA TRP A 90 -3.64 -14.70 0.53
C TRP A 90 -2.92 -14.82 1.86
N ILE A 91 -3.50 -14.30 2.95
CA ILE A 91 -2.95 -14.47 4.29
C ILE A 91 -2.83 -15.96 4.64
N ASP A 92 -3.93 -16.71 4.55
CA ASP A 92 -3.96 -18.13 4.92
C ASP A 92 -2.99 -18.99 4.09
N GLU A 93 -2.69 -18.60 2.85
CA GLU A 93 -1.80 -19.34 1.93
C GLU A 93 -0.32 -18.93 2.05
N ASN A 94 0.00 -17.74 2.57
CA ASN A 94 1.36 -17.17 2.48
C ASN A 94 1.95 -16.70 3.83
N LEU A 95 1.17 -16.68 4.91
CA LEU A 95 1.60 -16.32 6.27
C LEU A 95 1.21 -17.42 7.25
#